data_AF-A0A9N9SR17-F1
#
_entry.id   AF-A0A9N9SR17-F1
#
_cell.length_a   1.000
_cell.length_b   1.000
_cell.length_c   1.000
_cell.angle_alpha   90.00
_cell.angle_beta   90.00
_cell.angle_gamma   90.00
#
_symmetry.space_group_name_H-M   'P 1'
#
loop_
_entity.id
_entity.type
_entity.pdbx_description
1 polymer ?
#
loop_
_entity_poly.entity_id
_entity_poly.type
_entity_poly.pdbx_seq_one_letter_code
_entity_poly.pdbx_strand_id
1 'polypeptide(L)'
;MSLVLRSLAEFMVKVYAPVWFNIKTKPSCSEGARHVFKMVQLSSYLSNELKAVIGHVRTFEKIRRNSYFCHTENLLLAMLFDDHSALRQLALRRMLKTRTKIPTLDTNVREFLSPDLNFNACE
;
A
#
# COMPACT_ATOMS: atom_id res chain seq x y z
N MET A 1 -26.74 -11.02 -16.89
CA MET A 1 -25.50 -11.07 -16.07
C MET A 1 -25.77 -10.36 -14.75
N SER A 2 -25.53 -11.00 -13.60
CA SER A 2 -25.82 -10.36 -12.30
C SER A 2 -24.96 -9.10 -12.12
N LEU A 3 -25.52 -8.06 -11.48
CA LEU A 3 -24.82 -6.80 -11.20
C LEU A 3 -23.50 -7.06 -10.45
N VAL A 4 -23.49 -8.05 -9.57
CA VAL A 4 -22.31 -8.51 -8.81
C VAL A 4 -21.20 -9.02 -9.72
N LEU A 5 -21.52 -9.88 -10.69
CA LEU A 5 -20.51 -10.46 -11.58
C LEU A 5 -19.88 -9.40 -12.48
N ARG A 6 -20.70 -8.48 -13.01
CA ARG A 6 -20.21 -7.35 -13.81
C ARG A 6 -19.29 -6.45 -12.98
N SER A 7 -19.69 -6.13 -11.77
CA SER A 7 -18.91 -5.30 -10.83
C SER A 7 -17.54 -5.92 -10.50
N LEU A 8 -17.53 -7.23 -10.25
CA LEU A 8 -16.31 -7.97 -9.97
C LEU A 8 -15.40 -8.05 -11.20
N ALA A 9 -15.96 -8.31 -12.39
CA ALA A 9 -15.20 -8.29 -13.63
C ALA A 9 -14.57 -6.91 -13.88
N GLU A 10 -15.32 -5.82 -13.68
CA GLU A 10 -14.80 -4.46 -13.80
C GLU A 10 -13.67 -4.18 -12.80
N PHE A 11 -13.80 -4.61 -11.54
CA PHE A 11 -12.72 -4.51 -10.55
C PHE A 11 -11.47 -5.30 -10.97
N MET A 12 -11.65 -6.54 -11.45
CA MET A 12 -10.54 -7.40 -11.86
C MET A 12 -9.74 -6.76 -13.01
N VAL A 13 -10.43 -6.20 -13.99
CA VAL A 13 -9.81 -5.57 -15.17
C VAL A 13 -9.19 -4.21 -14.84
N LYS A 14 -9.87 -3.36 -14.06
CA LYS A 14 -9.44 -1.98 -13.80
C LYS A 14 -8.46 -1.84 -12.64
N VAL A 15 -8.53 -2.72 -11.63
CA VAL A 15 -7.73 -2.60 -10.40
C VAL A 15 -6.77 -3.77 -10.25
N TYR A 16 -7.28 -5.00 -10.22
CA TYR A 16 -6.47 -6.16 -9.84
C TYR A 16 -5.41 -6.50 -10.89
N ALA A 17 -5.79 -6.66 -12.16
CA ALA A 17 -4.87 -7.06 -13.21
C ALA A 17 -3.72 -6.05 -13.43
N PRO A 18 -3.96 -4.72 -13.48
CA PRO A 18 -2.88 -3.74 -13.60
C PRO A 18 -1.91 -3.76 -12.41
N VAL A 19 -2.42 -3.85 -11.18
CA VAL A 19 -1.56 -3.90 -9.98
C VAL A 19 -0.78 -5.21 -9.91
N TRP A 20 -1.44 -6.34 -10.21
CA TRP A 20 -0.79 -7.65 -10.26
C TRP A 20 0.35 -7.66 -11.28
N PHE A 21 0.13 -7.08 -12.46
CA PHE A 21 1.17 -6.95 -13.48
C PHE A 21 2.32 -6.06 -13.00
N ASN A 22 2.04 -4.94 -12.33
CA ASN A 22 3.06 -4.09 -11.71
C ASN A 22 3.89 -4.83 -10.66
N ILE A 23 3.26 -5.66 -9.82
CA ILE A 23 3.97 -6.47 -8.83
C ILE A 23 4.90 -7.48 -9.52
N LYS A 24 4.43 -8.11 -10.61
CA LYS A 24 5.23 -9.10 -11.35
C LYS A 24 6.40 -8.48 -12.11
N THR A 25 6.22 -7.29 -12.67
CA THR A 25 7.28 -6.56 -13.37
C THR A 25 8.27 -5.91 -12.42
N LYS A 26 7.81 -5.47 -11.24
CA LYS A 26 8.62 -4.83 -10.20
C LYS A 26 8.44 -5.52 -8.84
N PRO A 27 9.06 -6.69 -8.63
CA PRO A 27 8.83 -7.51 -7.43
C PRO A 27 9.62 -7.05 -6.20
N SER A 28 10.47 -6.03 -6.33
CA SER A 28 11.30 -5.53 -5.22
C SER A 28 10.44 -5.02 -4.06
N CYS A 29 10.86 -5.29 -2.83
CA CYS A 29 10.19 -4.79 -1.63
C CYS A 29 10.15 -3.26 -1.55
N SER A 30 11.10 -2.57 -2.19
CA SER A 30 11.11 -1.12 -2.35
C SER A 30 9.88 -0.57 -3.08
N GLU A 31 9.25 -1.37 -3.95
CA GLU A 31 8.06 -0.98 -4.70
C GLU A 31 6.76 -1.37 -3.99
N GLY A 32 6.84 -2.13 -2.89
CA GLY A 32 5.66 -2.67 -2.18
C GLY A 32 4.70 -1.58 -1.72
N ALA A 33 5.22 -0.49 -1.14
CA ALA A 33 4.41 0.67 -0.73
C ALA A 33 3.71 1.33 -1.94
N ARG A 34 4.40 1.42 -3.09
CA ARG A 34 3.83 1.97 -4.33
C ARG A 34 2.73 1.09 -4.88
N HIS A 35 2.88 -0.24 -4.82
CA HIS A 35 1.87 -1.18 -5.28
C HIS A 35 0.58 -1.08 -4.46
N VAL A 36 0.70 -1.00 -3.14
CA VAL A 36 -0.47 -0.81 -2.25
C VAL A 36 -1.13 0.53 -2.51
N PHE A 37 -0.35 1.61 -2.63
CA PHE A 37 -0.87 2.93 -2.96
C PHE A 37 -1.58 2.95 -4.32
N LYS A 38 -1.00 2.33 -5.36
CA LYS A 38 -1.62 2.23 -6.68
C LYS A 38 -2.94 1.46 -6.63
N MET A 39 -3.03 0.42 -5.81
CA MET A 39 -4.27 -0.32 -5.60
C MET A 39 -5.34 0.55 -4.93
N VAL A 40 -4.97 1.34 -3.93
CA VAL A 40 -5.88 2.31 -3.28
C VAL A 40 -6.35 3.36 -4.29
N GLN A 41 -5.43 3.97 -5.03
CA GLN A 41 -5.74 4.96 -6.07
C GLN A 41 -6.67 4.40 -7.14
N LEU A 42 -6.40 3.20 -7.66
CA LEU A 42 -7.27 2.56 -8.65
C LEU A 42 -8.61 2.13 -8.05
N SER A 43 -8.69 1.85 -6.75
CA SER A 43 -9.97 1.53 -6.09
C SER A 43 -10.86 2.74 -5.80
N SER A 44 -10.36 3.97 -6.01
CA SER A 44 -11.09 5.21 -5.72
C SER A 44 -12.34 5.43 -6.57
N TYR A 45 -12.37 4.94 -7.82
CA TYR A 45 -13.52 5.10 -8.72
C TYR A 45 -14.74 4.27 -8.29
N LEU A 46 -14.57 3.33 -7.35
CA LEU A 46 -15.64 2.43 -6.93
C LEU A 46 -16.72 3.22 -6.18
N SER A 47 -17.95 3.19 -6.69
CA SER A 47 -19.12 3.72 -5.98
C SER A 47 -19.34 2.98 -4.65
N ASN A 48 -20.09 3.58 -3.72
CA ASN A 48 -20.37 2.95 -2.43
C ASN A 48 -21.09 1.60 -2.58
N GLU A 49 -21.95 1.46 -3.59
CA GLU A 49 -22.63 0.21 -3.94
C GLU A 49 -21.63 -0.87 -4.39
N LEU A 50 -20.68 -0.49 -5.26
CA LEU A 50 -19.59 -1.37 -5.68
C LEU A 50 -18.68 -1.75 -4.52
N LYS A 51 -18.37 -0.79 -3.62
CA LYS A 51 -17.59 -1.04 -2.41
C LYS A 51 -18.29 -2.03 -1.48
N ALA A 52 -19.62 -1.96 -1.35
CA ALA A 52 -20.40 -2.93 -0.57
C ALA A 52 -20.29 -4.34 -1.18
N VAL A 53 -20.54 -4.48 -2.48
CA VAL A 53 -20.44 -5.78 -3.19
C VAL A 53 -19.02 -6.36 -3.10
N ILE A 54 -17.99 -5.56 -3.33
CA ILE A 54 -16.58 -5.98 -3.25
C ILE A 54 -16.15 -6.24 -1.81
N GLY A 55 -16.72 -5.50 -0.85
CA GLY A 55 -16.57 -5.69 0.59
C GLY A 55 -17.11 -7.06 1.03
N HIS A 56 -18.27 -7.48 0.53
CA HIS A 56 -18.80 -8.83 0.76
C HIS A 56 -17.86 -9.93 0.23
N VAL A 57 -17.11 -9.67 -0.85
CA VAL A 57 -16.10 -10.59 -1.41
C VAL A 57 -14.76 -10.53 -0.65
N ARG A 58 -14.69 -9.79 0.47
CA ARG A 58 -13.49 -9.62 1.33
C ARG A 58 -12.26 -9.08 0.59
N THR A 59 -12.46 -8.41 -0.55
CA THR A 59 -11.33 -7.91 -1.35
C THR A 59 -10.61 -6.79 -0.61
N PHE A 60 -11.34 -5.84 -0.03
CA PHE A 60 -10.74 -4.79 0.81
C PHE A 60 -10.05 -5.34 2.06
N GLU A 61 -10.54 -6.47 2.61
CA GLU A 61 -9.86 -7.19 3.69
C GLU A 61 -8.48 -7.70 3.22
N LYS A 62 -8.39 -8.26 2.00
CA LYS A 62 -7.11 -8.69 1.42
C LYS A 62 -6.15 -7.53 1.20
N ILE A 63 -6.64 -6.33 0.86
CA ILE A 63 -5.80 -5.13 0.74
C ILE A 63 -5.30 -4.70 2.13
N ARG A 64 -6.16 -4.69 3.15
CA ARG A 64 -5.76 -4.39 4.54
C ARG A 64 -4.71 -5.35 5.07
N ARG A 65 -4.75 -6.64 4.72
CA ARG A 65 -3.69 -7.59 5.10
C ARG A 65 -2.31 -7.25 4.53
N ASN A 66 -2.26 -6.49 3.45
CA ASN A 66 -1.02 -6.00 2.85
C ASN A 66 -0.66 -4.57 3.27
N SER A 67 -1.42 -3.97 4.19
CA SER A 67 -1.16 -2.60 4.63
C SER A 67 0.15 -2.44 5.40
N TYR A 68 0.79 -3.53 5.82
CA TYR A 68 2.13 -3.47 6.42
C TYR A 68 3.16 -2.78 5.51
N PHE A 69 2.99 -2.78 4.19
CA PHE A 69 3.82 -1.99 3.27
C PHE A 69 3.66 -0.48 3.45
N CYS A 70 2.61 -0.02 4.12
CA CYS A 70 2.38 1.38 4.49
C CYS A 70 3.02 1.75 5.84
N HIS A 71 3.76 0.84 6.46
CA HIS A 71 4.59 1.20 7.60
C HIS A 71 5.66 2.22 7.24
N THR A 72 6.08 3.00 8.24
CA THR A 72 7.06 4.08 8.07
C THR A 72 8.39 3.58 7.50
N GLU A 73 8.84 2.39 7.90
CA GLU A 73 10.06 1.76 7.41
C GLU A 73 9.97 1.39 5.93
N ASN A 74 8.82 0.88 5.48
CA ASN A 74 8.58 0.50 4.09
C ASN A 74 8.39 1.73 3.19
N LEU A 75 7.83 2.81 3.74
CA LEU A 75 7.75 4.09 3.05
C LEU A 75 9.14 4.72 2.88
N LEU A 76 9.98 4.70 3.92
CA LEU A 76 11.37 5.15 3.82
C LEU A 76 12.16 4.32 2.82
N LEU A 77 11.92 3.00 2.79
CA LEU A 77 12.52 2.11 1.78
C LEU A 77 12.10 2.52 0.36
N ALA A 78 10.82 2.75 0.11
CA ALA A 78 10.34 3.20 -1.19
C ALA A 78 10.93 4.56 -1.61
N MET A 79 11.08 5.49 -0.66
CA MET A 79 11.71 6.79 -0.91
C MET A 79 13.22 6.67 -1.22
N LEU A 80 13.91 5.69 -0.61
CA LEU A 80 15.34 5.48 -0.81
C LEU A 80 15.67 5.01 -2.24
N PHE A 81 14.75 4.27 -2.86
CA PHE A 81 14.86 3.77 -4.24
C PHE A 81 14.08 4.61 -5.25
N ASP A 82 13.59 5.79 -4.86
CA ASP A 82 12.88 6.69 -5.78
C ASP A 82 13.81 7.27 -6.84
N ASP A 83 13.30 7.55 -8.04
CA ASP A 83 14.06 8.15 -9.14
C ASP A 83 14.49 9.60 -8.82
N HIS A 84 13.74 10.31 -7.97
CA HIS A 84 14.09 11.66 -7.50
C HIS A 84 15.19 11.64 -6.45
N SER A 85 16.33 12.25 -6.78
CA SER A 85 17.50 12.36 -5.89
C SER A 85 17.18 13.06 -4.56
N ALA A 86 16.30 14.06 -4.57
CA ALA A 86 15.84 14.76 -3.38
C ALA A 86 15.12 13.83 -2.39
N LEU A 87 14.26 12.92 -2.88
CA LEU A 87 13.54 11.95 -2.05
C LEU A 87 14.51 10.92 -1.45
N ARG A 88 15.47 10.44 -2.24
CA ARG A 88 16.52 9.52 -1.75
C ARG A 88 17.35 10.15 -0.64
N GLN A 89 17.78 11.41 -0.82
CA GLN A 89 18.53 12.14 0.19
C GLN A 89 17.70 12.37 1.47
N LEU A 90 16.41 12.71 1.32
CA LEU A 90 15.51 12.87 2.45
C LEU A 90 15.34 11.56 3.23
N ALA A 91 15.15 10.43 2.53
CA ALA A 91 15.05 9.12 3.15
C ALA A 91 16.33 8.79 3.94
N LEU A 92 17.50 8.97 3.32
CA LEU A 92 18.79 8.73 3.97
C LEU A 92 18.97 9.59 5.23
N ARG A 93 18.68 10.89 5.15
CA ARG A 93 18.74 11.80 6.31
C ARG A 93 17.81 11.35 7.43
N ARG A 94 16.58 10.94 7.11
CA ARG A 94 15.62 10.42 8.10
C ARG A 94 16.12 9.15 8.76
N MET A 95 16.65 8.20 7.99
CA MET A 95 17.22 6.95 8.52
C MET A 95 18.41 7.21 9.44
N LEU A 96 19.35 8.07 9.03
CA LEU A 96 20.50 8.46 9.85
C LEU A 96 20.07 9.16 11.14
N LYS A 97 19.13 10.10 11.06
CA LYS A 97 18.58 10.80 12.24
C LYS A 97 17.90 9.85 13.21
N THR A 98 17.16 8.85 12.72
CA THR A 98 16.54 7.84 13.58
C THR A 98 17.59 6.97 14.25
N ARG A 99 18.67 6.60 13.56
CA ARG A 99 19.78 5.81 14.12
C ARG A 99 20.59 6.54 15.19
N THR A 100 20.70 7.86 15.10
CA THR A 100 21.40 8.68 16.10
C THR A 100 20.62 8.84 17.41
N LYS A 101 19.33 8.52 17.44
CA LYS A 101 18.57 8.49 18.68
C LYS A 101 19.02 7.26 19.47
N ILE A 102 19.62 7.51 20.64
CA ILE A 102 19.83 6.44 21.64
C ILE A 102 18.44 5.84 21.89
N PRO A 103 18.27 4.52 21.79
CA PRO A 103 16.99 3.93 22.11
C PRO A 103 16.72 4.27 23.58
N THR A 104 15.71 5.09 23.85
CA THR A 104 15.05 5.04 25.16
C THR A 104 14.38 3.68 25.17
N LEU A 105 15.15 2.63 25.49
CA LEU A 105 14.73 1.24 25.38
C LEU A 105 13.57 1.03 26.35
N ASP A 106 12.35 1.17 25.83
CA ASP A 106 11.38 0.15 26.10
C ASP A 106 11.90 -1.11 25.38
N THR A 107 12.44 -2.07 26.15
CA THR A 107 13.00 -3.35 25.66
C THR A 107 11.95 -4.26 25.01
N ASN A 108 10.72 -3.78 24.89
CA ASN A 108 9.63 -4.52 24.29
C ASN A 108 9.84 -4.65 22.78
N VAL A 109 9.73 -5.90 22.30
CA VAL A 109 9.69 -6.21 20.87
C VAL A 109 8.52 -5.47 20.26
N ARG A 110 8.76 -4.73 19.16
CA ARG A 110 7.69 -4.06 18.42
C ARG A 110 6.67 -5.10 17.94
N GLU A 111 5.41 -4.94 18.35
CA GLU A 111 4.32 -5.73 17.79
C GLU A 111 4.07 -5.36 16.32
N PHE A 112 3.94 -6.37 15.48
CA PHE A 112 3.65 -6.19 14.05
C PHE A 112 2.15 -5.98 13.85
N LEU A 113 1.70 -4.72 13.94
CA LEU A 113 0.31 -4.33 13.73
C LEU A 113 0.15 -3.65 12.36
N SER A 114 -0.60 -4.27 11.45
CA SER A 114 -0.85 -3.68 10.13
C SER A 114 -1.62 -2.36 10.25
N PRO A 115 -1.16 -1.26 9.63
CA PRO A 115 -1.78 0.05 9.77
C PRO A 115 -3.13 0.10 9.05
N ASP A 116 -4.05 0.92 9.55
CA ASP A 116 -5.31 1.16 8.86
C ASP A 116 -5.10 1.99 7.59
N LEU A 117 -5.69 1.52 6.49
CA LEU A 117 -5.60 2.18 5.19
C LEU A 117 -6.76 3.15 4.99
N ASN A 118 -6.45 4.37 4.58
CA ASN A 118 -7.43 5.29 4.05
C ASN A 118 -7.69 4.98 2.57
N PHE A 119 -8.80 4.29 2.27
CA PHE A 119 -9.19 3.96 0.90
C PHE A 119 -9.69 5.16 0.08
N ASN A 120 -9.84 6.33 0.70
CA ASN A 120 -10.20 7.57 0.01
C ASN A 120 -8.95 8.42 -0.31
N ALA A 121 -7.74 7.95 0.00
CA ALA A 121 -6.51 8.65 -0.35
C ALA A 121 -6.35 8.70 -1.89
N CYS A 122 -6.61 9.86 -2.46
CA CYS A 122 -6.55 10.14 -3.90
C CYS A 122 -5.77 11.43 -4.14
N GLU A 123 -4.46 11.41 -3.91
CA GLU A 123 -3.51 12.46 -4.34
C GLU A 123 -2.09 11.95 -4.23
#